data_AF-A0A7J9AB68-F1
#
_entry.id   AF-A0A7J9AB68-F1
#
_cell.length_a   1.000
_cell.length_b   1.000
_cell.length_c   1.000
_cell.angle_alpha   90.00
_cell.angle_beta   90.00
_cell.angle_gamma   90.00
#
_symmetry.space_group_name_H-M   'P 1'
#
loop_
_entity.id
_entity.type
_entity.pdbx_description
1 polymer ?
#
loop_
_entity_poly.entity_id
_entity_poly.type
_entity_poly.pdbx_seq_one_letter_code
_entity_poly.pdbx_strand_id
1 'polypeptide(L)'
;MGDEVDGVPGIQHLVPGFGRRTALKLLKKHGSLENLLNAASVRTVGRQYAQEALTKYADYLRRNYEVLALRRDVDVHLQEEWLLERDTSNDANVLSNFFRLLEETNKSTRESRSNFTNG
;
A
#
# COMPACT_ATOMS: atom_id res chain seq x y z
N MET A 1 0.21 5.85 9.54
CA MET A 1 -1.21 5.46 9.72
C MET A 1 -1.38 3.95 9.81
N GLY A 2 -0.32 3.15 9.64
CA GLY A 2 -0.43 1.70 9.56
C GLY A 2 -0.82 1.25 8.15
N ASP A 3 -0.77 -0.05 7.98
CA ASP A 3 -1.21 -0.81 6.82
C ASP A 3 -1.88 -2.09 7.33
N GLU A 4 -3.22 -2.14 7.27
CA GLU A 4 -3.99 -3.28 7.81
C GLU A 4 -3.84 -4.53 6.94
N VAL A 5 -3.62 -4.36 5.63
CA VAL A 5 -3.44 -5.49 4.70
C VAL A 5 -2.11 -6.20 5.00
N ASP A 6 -1.08 -5.42 5.33
CA ASP A 6 0.24 -5.94 5.71
C ASP A 6 0.36 -6.24 7.22
N GLY A 7 -0.73 -6.15 7.98
CA GLY A 7 -0.75 -6.45 9.42
C GLY A 7 0.06 -5.46 10.28
N VAL A 8 0.33 -4.25 9.77
CA VAL A 8 1.04 -3.18 10.49
C VAL A 8 0.02 -2.22 11.10
N PRO A 9 -0.30 -2.33 12.41
CA PRO A 9 -1.27 -1.44 13.02
C PRO A 9 -0.80 0.02 12.99
N GLY A 10 -1.74 0.93 12.78
CA GLY A 10 -1.48 2.36 12.90
C GLY A 10 -1.50 2.86 14.33
N ILE A 11 -0.90 4.03 14.57
CA ILE A 11 -0.96 4.70 15.87
C ILE A 11 -2.39 4.96 16.36
N GLN A 12 -3.39 4.99 15.47
CA GLN A 12 -4.80 5.08 15.85
C GLN A 12 -5.27 3.94 16.76
N HIS A 13 -4.62 2.77 16.74
CA HIS A 13 -4.93 1.66 17.65
C HIS A 13 -4.52 1.96 19.10
N LEU A 14 -3.52 2.83 19.29
CA LEU A 14 -3.03 3.26 20.61
C LEU A 14 -3.64 4.60 21.03
N VAL A 15 -3.88 5.48 20.05
CA VAL A 15 -4.40 6.84 20.22
C VAL A 15 -5.46 7.10 19.14
N PRO A 16 -6.74 6.74 19.38
CA PRO A 16 -7.81 6.85 18.37
C PRO A 16 -7.98 8.25 17.76
N GLY A 17 -7.68 9.30 18.52
CA GLY A 17 -7.71 10.69 18.04
C GLY A 17 -6.58 11.08 17.08
N PHE A 18 -5.52 10.27 16.98
CA PHE A 18 -4.37 10.51 16.10
C PHE A 18 -4.63 9.96 14.69
N GLY A 19 -5.47 10.66 13.94
CA GLY A 19 -5.88 10.28 12.60
C GLY A 19 -5.01 10.84 11.45
N ARG A 20 -5.40 10.52 10.21
CA ARG A 20 -4.69 10.92 8.97
C ARG A 20 -4.55 12.43 8.85
N ARG A 21 -5.59 13.18 9.23
CA ARG A 21 -5.58 14.65 9.19
C ARG A 21 -4.53 15.24 10.12
N THR A 22 -4.43 14.73 11.35
CA THR A 22 -3.43 15.15 12.34
C THR A 22 -2.03 14.79 11.86
N ALA A 23 -1.82 13.55 11.43
CA ALA A 23 -0.54 13.08 10.90
C ALA A 23 -0.05 13.92 9.70
N LEU A 24 -0.94 14.16 8.72
CA LEU A 24 -0.61 14.98 7.54
C LEU A 24 -0.24 16.41 7.91
N LYS A 25 -0.97 17.03 8.85
CA LYS A 25 -0.70 18.42 9.26
C LYS A 25 0.66 18.55 9.97
N LEU A 26 1.01 17.57 10.80
CA LEU A 26 2.30 17.51 11.48
C LEU A 26 3.44 17.23 10.50
N LEU A 27 3.28 16.23 9.62
CA LEU A 27 4.30 15.91 8.61
C LEU A 27 4.53 17.08 7.63
N LYS A 28 3.48 17.78 7.17
CA LYS A 28 3.65 18.99 6.35
C LYS A 28 4.44 20.10 7.06
N LYS A 29 4.32 20.20 8.38
CA LYS A 29 5.03 21.22 9.17
C LYS A 29 6.48 20.83 9.49
N HIS A 30 6.77 19.55 9.66
CA HIS A 30 8.06 19.06 10.13
C HIS A 30 8.90 18.35 9.04
N GLY A 31 8.31 18.05 7.89
CA GLY A 31 8.97 17.47 6.72
C GLY A 31 9.11 15.95 6.77
N SER A 32 9.61 15.40 7.89
CA SER A 32 9.82 13.96 8.07
C SER A 32 9.33 13.47 9.42
N LEU A 33 9.20 12.15 9.56
CA LEU A 33 8.86 11.52 10.84
C LEU A 33 9.96 11.79 11.88
N GLU A 34 11.23 11.61 11.53
CA GLU A 34 12.34 11.86 12.46
C GLU A 34 12.40 13.33 12.90
N ASN A 35 12.22 14.28 11.99
CA ASN A 35 12.17 15.70 12.36
C ASN A 35 10.98 16.01 13.28
N LEU A 36 9.84 15.34 13.08
CA LEU A 36 8.67 15.46 13.94
C LEU A 36 8.95 14.91 15.34
N LEU A 37 9.54 13.71 15.45
CA LEU A 37 9.87 13.08 16.73
C LEU A 37 10.95 13.84 17.49
N ASN A 38 11.99 14.31 16.79
CA ASN A 38 13.03 15.16 17.37
C ASN A 38 12.48 16.52 17.81
N ALA A 39 11.53 17.10 17.06
CA ALA A 39 10.86 18.30 17.52
C ALA A 39 10.00 18.04 18.76
N ALA A 40 9.29 16.91 18.81
CA ALA A 40 8.45 16.52 19.94
C ALA A 40 9.26 16.25 21.21
N SER A 41 10.50 15.77 21.12
CA SER A 41 11.35 15.55 22.30
C SER A 41 11.88 16.83 22.93
N VAL A 42 12.02 17.91 22.15
CA VAL A 42 12.58 19.19 22.61
C VAL A 42 11.47 20.21 22.95
N ARG A 43 10.34 20.18 22.25
CA ARG A 43 9.26 21.16 22.40
C ARG A 43 7.89 20.57 22.09
N THR A 44 6.84 21.27 22.53
CA THR A 44 5.46 20.90 22.23
C THR A 44 5.16 21.03 20.73
N VAL A 45 4.67 19.94 20.13
CA VAL A 45 4.17 19.88 18.77
C VAL A 45 2.68 19.53 18.75
N GLY A 46 1.89 20.29 17.99
CA GLY A 46 0.45 20.05 17.90
C GLY A 46 -0.30 20.31 19.21
N ARG A 47 -1.37 19.55 19.44
CA ARG A 47 -2.15 19.56 20.68
C ARG A 47 -1.55 18.58 21.69
N GLN A 48 -1.88 18.74 22.97
CA GLN A 48 -1.36 17.89 24.05
C GLN A 48 -1.48 16.39 23.76
N TYR A 49 -2.64 15.90 23.31
CA TYR A 49 -2.79 14.48 22.97
C TYR A 49 -1.83 13.99 21.87
N ALA A 50 -1.51 14.86 20.89
CA ALA A 50 -0.59 14.53 19.81
C ALA A 50 0.86 14.57 20.28
N GLN A 51 1.20 15.53 21.14
CA GLN A 51 2.49 15.59 21.83
C GLN A 51 2.73 14.30 22.63
N GLU A 52 1.79 13.93 23.49
CA GLU A 52 1.87 12.72 24.32
C GLU A 52 1.98 11.46 23.47
N ALA A 53 1.23 11.36 22.37
CA ALA A 53 1.31 10.25 21.44
C ALA A 53 2.70 10.12 20.81
N LEU A 54 3.29 11.23 20.35
CA LEU A 54 4.59 11.25 19.70
C LEU A 54 5.73 10.95 20.66
N THR A 55 5.66 11.43 21.91
CA THR A 55 6.69 11.15 22.91
C THR A 55 6.59 9.73 23.46
N LYS A 56 5.38 9.24 23.74
CA LYS A 56 5.16 7.92 24.35
C LYS A 56 5.38 6.77 23.36
N TYR A 57 5.04 6.97 22.09
CA TYR A 57 5.05 5.92 21.07
C TYR A 57 6.08 6.20 19.96
N ALA A 58 7.15 6.94 20.26
CA ALA A 58 8.20 7.26 19.30
C ALA A 58 8.81 6.00 18.68
N ASP A 59 9.18 5.01 19.50
CA ASP A 59 9.83 3.78 19.02
C ASP A 59 8.88 2.91 18.20
N TYR A 60 7.60 2.90 18.57
CA TYR A 60 6.56 2.23 17.78
C TYR A 60 6.41 2.86 16.39
N LEU A 61 6.44 4.20 16.31
CA LEU A 61 6.40 4.90 15.03
C LEU A 61 7.63 4.63 14.17
N ARG A 62 8.83 4.59 14.77
CA ARG A 62 10.08 4.25 14.05
C ARG A 62 10.06 2.82 13.51
N ARG A 63 9.70 1.85 14.35
CA ARG A 63 9.58 0.45 13.92
C ARG A 63 8.57 0.28 12.78
N ASN A 64 7.41 0.92 12.88
CA ASN A 64 6.43 0.87 11.80
C ASN A 64 6.96 1.53 10.53
N TYR A 65 7.72 2.60 10.63
CA TYR A 65 8.35 3.23 9.48
C TYR A 65 9.38 2.31 8.82
N GLU A 66 10.21 1.61 9.60
CA GLU A 66 11.18 0.64 9.08
C GLU A 66 10.51 -0.51 8.34
N VAL A 67 9.41 -1.05 8.89
CA VAL A 67 8.65 -2.14 8.24
C VAL A 67 7.97 -1.70 6.96
N LEU A 68 7.43 -0.47 6.93
CA LEU A 68 6.71 0.07 5.77
C LEU A 68 7.64 0.69 4.72
N ALA A 69 8.90 0.97 5.06
CA ALA A 69 9.85 1.56 4.14
C ALA A 69 10.45 0.48 3.22
N LEU A 70 10.38 0.71 1.92
CA LEU A 70 11.08 -0.12 0.95
C LEU A 70 12.59 0.10 1.07
N ARG A 71 13.32 -1.00 1.26
CA ARG A 71 14.78 -1.00 1.12
C ARG A 71 15.15 -0.71 -0.33
N ARG A 72 16.07 0.24 -0.51
CA ARG A 72 16.57 0.66 -1.83
C ARG A 72 17.95 0.11 -2.17
N ASP A 73 18.57 -0.51 -1.19
CA ASP A 73 19.92 -1.07 -1.19
C ASP A 73 19.89 -2.60 -1.28
N VAL A 74 18.85 -3.16 -1.89
CA VAL A 74 18.71 -4.61 -2.03
C VAL A 74 19.55 -5.08 -3.20
N ASP A 75 20.35 -6.10 -2.96
CA ASP A 75 21.18 -6.76 -3.97
C ASP A 75 20.33 -7.67 -4.85
N VAL A 76 19.65 -7.06 -5.83
CA VAL A 76 18.77 -7.76 -6.76
C VAL A 76 19.59 -8.34 -7.90
N HIS A 77 19.70 -9.67 -7.91
CA HIS A 77 20.35 -10.42 -8.98
C HIS A 77 19.31 -10.83 -10.02
N LEU A 78 19.42 -10.26 -11.23
CA LEU A 78 18.65 -10.74 -12.38
C LEU A 78 19.37 -11.95 -12.98
N GLN A 79 18.60 -13.00 -13.28
CA GLN A 79 19.14 -14.17 -13.96
C GLN A 79 19.26 -13.87 -15.47
N GLU A 80 20.34 -14.34 -16.11
CA GLU A 80 20.63 -14.03 -17.53
C GLU A 80 19.51 -14.52 -18.46
N GLU A 81 18.89 -15.66 -18.13
CA GLU A 81 17.76 -16.22 -18.87
C GLU A 81 16.51 -15.32 -18.89
N TRP A 82 16.40 -14.35 -17.98
CA TRP A 82 15.31 -13.36 -17.97
C TRP A 82 15.61 -12.16 -18.87
N LEU A 83 16.87 -11.96 -19.25
CA LEU A 83 17.36 -10.81 -20.03
C LEU A 83 17.29 -11.07 -21.55
N LEU A 84 16.53 -12.07 -21.97
CA LEU A 84 16.32 -12.39 -23.36
C LEU A 84 15.35 -11.38 -24.01
N GLU A 85 15.60 -11.06 -25.27
CA GLU A 85 14.62 -10.33 -26.07
C GLU A 85 13.35 -11.18 -26.18
N ARG A 86 12.23 -10.63 -25.74
CA ARG A 86 10.94 -11.33 -25.77
C ARG A 86 10.53 -11.52 -27.24
N ASP A 87 10.30 -12.77 -27.64
CA ASP A 87 9.71 -13.14 -28.93
C ASP A 87 8.26 -12.61 -29.05
N THR A 88 8.00 -11.84 -30.09
CA THR A 88 6.71 -11.20 -30.36
C THR A 88 5.93 -11.89 -31.49
N SER A 89 6.50 -12.93 -32.09
CA SER A 89 6.02 -13.52 -33.34
C SER A 89 4.60 -14.09 -33.22
N ASN A 90 4.21 -14.52 -32.02
CA ASN A 90 2.94 -15.16 -31.76
C ASN A 90 1.90 -14.25 -31.07
N ASP A 91 2.26 -13.02 -30.70
CA ASP A 91 1.43 -12.14 -29.87
C ASP A 91 0.04 -11.91 -30.48
N ALA A 92 -0.03 -11.64 -31.78
CA ALA A 92 -1.30 -11.39 -32.48
C ALA A 92 -2.27 -12.59 -32.41
N ASN A 93 -1.75 -13.81 -32.59
CA ASN A 93 -2.55 -15.03 -32.56
C ASN A 93 -3.01 -15.36 -31.14
N VAL A 94 -2.11 -15.22 -30.15
CA VAL A 94 -2.43 -15.46 -28.74
C VAL A 94 -3.51 -14.48 -28.26
N LEU A 95 -3.34 -13.19 -28.57
CA LEU A 95 -4.31 -12.16 -28.20
C LEU A 95 -5.67 -12.39 -28.87
N SER A 96 -5.69 -12.69 -30.17
CA SER A 96 -6.94 -12.96 -30.89
C SER A 96 -7.69 -14.17 -30.32
N ASN A 97 -6.98 -15.26 -30.03
CA ASN A 97 -7.57 -16.45 -29.40
C ASN A 97 -8.08 -16.16 -27.99
N PHE A 98 -7.33 -15.39 -27.20
CA PHE A 98 -7.73 -15.01 -25.86
C PHE A 98 -9.00 -14.15 -25.86
N PHE A 99 -9.10 -13.15 -26.75
CA PHE A 99 -10.31 -12.34 -26.88
C PHE A 99 -11.53 -13.17 -27.29
N ARG A 100 -11.36 -14.09 -28.24
CA ARG A 100 -12.43 -15.02 -28.62
C ARG A 100 -12.90 -15.87 -27.43
N LEU A 101 -11.97 -16.43 -26.67
CA LEU A 101 -12.29 -17.21 -25.47
C LEU A 101 -13.07 -16.38 -24.44
N LEU A 102 -12.66 -15.13 -24.19
CA LEU A 102 -13.36 -14.23 -23.28
C LEU A 102 -14.78 -13.91 -23.76
N GLU A 103 -14.97 -13.68 -25.07
CA GLU A 103 -16.29 -13.45 -25.65
C GLU A 103 -17.21 -14.67 -25.52
N GLU A 104 -16.70 -15.87 -25.76
CA GLU A 104 -17.44 -17.13 -25.63
C GLU A 104 -17.86 -17.38 -24.16
N THR A 105 -16.95 -17.13 -23.21
CA THR A 105 -17.23 -17.24 -21.78
C THR A 105 -18.33 -16.26 -21.34
N ASN A 106 -18.30 -15.04 -21.89
CA ASN A 106 -19.32 -14.01 -21.63
C ASN A 106 -20.69 -14.37 -22.23
N LYS A 107 -20.73 -14.99 -23.42
CA LYS A 107 -21.98 -15.47 -24.05
C LYS A 107 -22.61 -16.60 -23.24
N SER A 108 -21.82 -17.60 -22.84
CA SER A 108 -22.28 -18.72 -22.01
C SER A 108 -22.87 -18.25 -20.65
N THR A 109 -22.24 -17.25 -20.02
CA THR A 109 -22.72 -16.67 -18.75
C THR A 109 -24.05 -15.92 -18.93
N ARG A 110 -24.28 -15.28 -20.08
CA ARG A 110 -25.53 -14.56 -20.41
C ARG A 110 -26.66 -15.52 -20.74
N GLU A 111 -26.40 -16.56 -21.53
CA GLU A 111 -27.38 -17.61 -21.87
C GLU A 111 -27.82 -18.41 -20.65
N SER A 112 -26.88 -18.68 -19.73
CA SER A 112 -27.21 -19.32 -18.46
C SER A 112 -28.17 -18.45 -17.63
N ARG A 113 -27.91 -17.13 -17.53
CA ARG A 113 -28.77 -16.20 -16.78
C ARG A 113 -30.16 -16.00 -17.39
N SER A 114 -30.31 -16.03 -18.70
CA SER A 114 -31.63 -15.93 -19.36
C SER A 114 -32.48 -17.19 -19.19
N ASN A 115 -31.86 -18.35 -18.97
CA ASN A 115 -32.58 -19.61 -18.76
C ASN A 115 -33.11 -19.77 -17.33
N PHE A 116 -32.61 -18.99 -16.35
CA PHE A 116 -33.11 -18.99 -14.97
C PHE A 116 -34.28 -18.03 -14.72
N THR A 117 -34.68 -17.20 -15.70
CA THR A 117 -35.75 -16.21 -15.54
C THR A 117 -37.11 -16.63 -16.12
N ASN A 118 -37.25 -17.85 -16.63
CA ASN A 118 -38.50 -18.39 -17.19
C ASN A 118 -39.04 -19.59 -16.38
N GLY A 119 -39.14 -19.45 -15.05
CA GLY A 119 -39.75 -20.43 -14.15
C GLY A 119 -40.62 -19.76 -13.10
#